data_AF-A0A6G7A1P3-F1
#
_entry.id   AF-A0A6G7A1P3-F1
#
_cell.length_a   1.000
_cell.length_b   1.000
_cell.length_c   1.000
_cell.angle_alpha   90.00
_cell.angle_beta   90.00
_cell.angle_gamma   90.00
#
_symmetry.space_group_name_H-M   'P 1'
#
loop_
_entity.id
_entity.type
_entity.pdbx_description
1 polymer ?
#
loop_
_entity_poly.entity_id
_entity_poly.type
_entity_poly.pdbx_seq_one_letter_code
_entity_poly.pdbx_strand_id
1 'polypeptide(L)' 'MNLTRYIYMGPPSAASLRVGDELLEVQLHTNESVELPPGHEYTKVLLELKHLRAMPVEAKASSKSVAEVAPKGAKS' A
#
# COMPACT_ATOMS: atom_id res chain seq x y z
N MET A 1 -0.13 -11.63 -8.33
CA MET A 1 -0.34 -11.48 -6.87
C MET A 1 -1.74 -10.94 -6.61
N ASN A 2 -2.37 -11.37 -5.52
CA ASN A 2 -3.74 -10.94 -5.19
C ASN A 2 -3.59 -9.77 -4.21
N LEU A 3 -3.69 -8.53 -4.70
CA LEU A 3 -3.62 -7.35 -3.85
C LEU A 3 -5.03 -6.92 -3.45
N THR A 4 -5.21 -6.58 -2.18
CA THR A 4 -6.47 -6.02 -1.65
C THR A 4 -6.23 -4.57 -1.28
N ARG A 5 -7.22 -3.72 -1.56
CA ARG A 5 -7.15 -2.30 -1.22
C ARG A 5 -7.61 -2.09 0.22
N TYR A 6 -6.79 -1.39 0.99
CA TYR A 6 -7.06 -1.05 2.38
C TYR A 6 -6.92 0.44 2.59
N ILE A 7 -7.63 1.01 3.56
CA ILE A 7 -7.36 2.37 4.04
C ILE A 7 -6.36 2.27 5.19
N TYR A 8 -5.22 2.95 5.03
CA TYR A 8 -4.23 3.08 6.09
C TYR A 8 -4.57 4.28 6.98
N MET A 9 -4.79 4.04 8.27
CA MET A 9 -5.14 5.05 9.27
C MET A 9 -4.01 5.28 10.29
N GLY A 10 -2.83 4.68 10.06
CA GLY A 10 -1.68 4.81 10.95
C GLY A 10 -0.77 6.01 10.63
N PRO A 11 0.37 6.11 11.32
CA PRO A 11 1.41 7.12 11.05
C PRO A 11 2.05 6.92 9.67
N PRO A 12 2.41 7.98 8.94
CA PRO A 12 3.02 7.85 7.63
C PRO A 12 4.24 6.92 7.67
N SER A 13 4.28 5.91 6.81
CA SER A 13 5.29 4.85 6.79
C SER A 13 5.57 4.38 5.37
N ALA A 14 6.71 3.74 5.17
CA ALA A 14 7.04 3.03 3.94
C ALA A 14 7.59 1.65 4.30
N ALA A 15 7.19 0.63 3.55
CA ALA A 15 7.64 -0.73 3.79
C ALA A 15 7.91 -1.45 2.46
N SER A 16 8.95 -2.28 2.43
CA SER A 16 9.22 -3.19 1.31
C SER A 16 8.80 -4.59 1.73
N LEU A 17 7.74 -5.10 1.10
CA LEU A 17 7.14 -6.40 1.39
C LEU A 17 7.70 -7.45 0.44
N ARG A 18 8.31 -8.50 0.98
CA ARG A 18 8.79 -9.61 0.17
C ARG A 18 7.70 -10.68 0.06
N VAL A 19 7.04 -10.73 -1.08
CA VAL A 19 5.91 -11.62 -1.32
C VAL A 19 6.38 -12.73 -2.26
N GLY A 20 6.87 -13.82 -1.68
CA GLY A 20 7.55 -14.88 -2.44
C GLY A 20 8.92 -14.39 -2.94
N ASP A 21 9.12 -14.39 -4.25
CA ASP A 21 10.37 -13.95 -4.88
C ASP A 21 10.37 -12.46 -5.28
N GLU A 22 9.21 -11.82 -5.24
CA GLU A 22 9.03 -10.43 -5.64
C GLU A 22 9.11 -9.48 -4.44
N LEU A 23 9.66 -8.28 -4.68
CA LEU A 23 9.71 -7.19 -3.71
C LEU A 23 8.67 -6.13 -4.08
N LEU A 24 7.75 -5.87 -3.16
CA LEU A 24 6.69 -4.86 -3.31
C LEU A 24 6.98 -3.68 -2.38
N GLU A 25 7.32 -2.54 -2.95
CA GLU A 25 7.44 -1.30 -2.19
C GLU A 25 6.07 -0.65 -2.00
N VAL A 26 5.68 -0.43 -0.75
CA VAL A 26 4.42 0.22 -0.38
C VAL A 26 4.69 1.47 0.43
N GLN A 27 4.03 2.56 0.04
CA GLN A 27 3.97 3.78 0.81
C GLN A 27 2.61 3.84 1.51
N LEU A 28 2.64 4.06 2.82
CA LEU A 28 1.50 4.10 3.70
C LEU A 28 1.32 5.56 4.14
N HIS A 29 0.40 6.26 3.49
CA HIS A 29 0.01 7.61 3.89
C HIS A 29 -1.25 7.57 4.75
N THR A 30 -1.31 8.45 5.75
CA THR A 30 -2.44 8.53 6.67
C THR A 30 -3.72 8.91 5.93
N ASN A 31 -4.78 8.13 6.12
CA ASN A 31 -6.07 8.18 5.41
C ASN A 31 -6.01 7.90 3.90
N GLU A 32 -4.92 7.33 3.40
CA GLU A 32 -4.80 6.95 2.00
C GLU A 32 -5.14 5.47 1.78
N SER A 33 -5.57 5.14 0.56
CA SER A 33 -5.78 3.78 0.14
C SER A 33 -4.46 3.14 -0.32
N VAL A 34 -4.08 2.01 0.28
CA VAL A 34 -2.89 1.23 -0.08
C VAL A 34 -3.28 -0.16 -0.57
N GLU A 35 -2.51 -0.71 -1.50
CA GLU A 35 -2.66 -2.08 -2.00
C GLU A 35 -1.71 -3.01 -1.25
N LEU A 36 -2.26 -3.94 -0.48
CA LEU A 36 -1.48 -4.89 0.33
C LEU A 36 -1.90 -6.33 0.07
N PRO A 37 -0.99 -7.31 0.20
CA PRO A 37 -1.33 -8.71 0.07
C PRO A 37 -2.05 -9.17 1.35
N PRO A 38 -3.32 -9.62 1.30
CA PRO A 38 -4.10 -10.02 2.48
C PRO A 38 -3.48 -11.20 3.23
N GLY A 39 -2.76 -12.06 2.51
CA GLY A 39 -2.09 -13.24 3.09
C GLY A 39 -0.73 -12.94 3.73
N HIS A 40 -0.18 -11.74 3.58
CA HIS A 40 1.15 -11.40 4.07
C HIS A 40 1.14 -11.02 5.56
N GLU A 41 2.14 -11.48 6.32
CA GLU A 41 2.25 -11.27 7.77
C GLU A 41 2.14 -9.79 8.15
N TYR A 42 2.82 -8.91 7.41
CA TYR A 42 2.73 -7.46 7.63
C TYR A 42 1.30 -6.90 7.55
N THR A 43 0.52 -7.34 6.57
CA THR A 43 -0.88 -6.90 6.41
C THR A 43 -1.72 -7.36 7.59
N LYS A 44 -1.49 -8.59 8.07
CA LYS A 44 -2.16 -9.13 9.27
C LYS A 44 -1.82 -8.30 10.50
N VAL A 45 -0.55 -7.99 10.72
CA VAL A 45 -0.10 -7.13 11.83
C VAL A 45 -0.79 -5.77 11.78
N LEU A 46 -0.83 -5.12 10.62
CA LEU A 46 -1.47 -3.81 10.49
C LEU A 46 -3.00 -3.86 10.70
N LEU A 47 -3.67 -4.97 10.33
CA LEU A 47 -5.07 -5.21 10.64
C LEU A 47 -5.30 -5.42 12.15
N GLU A 48 -4.43 -6.19 12.81
CA GLU A 48 -4.47 -6.42 14.27
C GLU A 48 -4.21 -5.12 15.05
N LEU A 49 -3.28 -4.28 14.57
CA LEU A 49 -3.02 -2.95 15.11
C LEU A 49 -4.15 -1.95 14.84
N LYS A 50 -5.20 -2.35 14.10
CA LYS A 50 -6.31 -1.47 13.67
C LYS A 50 -5.82 -0.24 12.89
N HIS A 51 -4.66 -0.36 12.24
CA HIS A 51 -4.10 0.66 11.37
C HIS A 51 -4.53 0.47 9.92
N LEU A 52 -5.04 -0.71 9.56
CA LEU A 52 -5.67 -0.97 8.27
C LEU A 52 -7.17 -1.20 8.43
N ARG A 53 -7.92 -0.67 7.46
CA ARG A 53 -9.33 -0.95 7.26
C ARG A 53 -9.52 -1.59 5.89
N ALA A 54 -10.08 -2.80 5.85
CA ALA A 54 -10.41 -3.43 4.58
C ALA A 54 -11.48 -2.61 3.86
N MET A 55 -11.20 -2.18 2.63
CA MET A 55 -12.26 -1.66 1.77
C MET A 55 -12.93 -2.85 1.10
N PRO A 56 -14.28 -2.95 1.13
CA PRO A 56 -14.97 -3.91 0.30
C PRO A 56 -14.69 -3.56 -1.16
N VAL A 57 -13.83 -4.33 -1.80
CA VAL A 57 -13.58 -4.24 -3.23
C VAL A 57 -14.81 -4.80 -3.92
N GLU A 58 -15.73 -3.92 -4.33
CA GLU A 58 -16.55 -4.21 -5.50
C GLU A 58 -15.57 -4.45 -6.65
N ALA A 59 -15.55 -5.69 -7.12
CA ALA A 59 -14.69 -6.13 -8.20
C ALA A 59 -14.96 -5.32 -9.48
N LYS A 60 -14.21 -4.23 -9.69
CA LYS A 60 -14.05 -3.65 -11.02
C LYS A 60 -12.81 -2.77 -11.13
N ALA A 61 -11.94 -3.20 -12.05
CA ALA A 61 -10.92 -2.43 -12.74
C ALA A 61 -9.83 -1.79 -11.88
N SER A 62 -8.69 -2.49 -11.81
CA SER A 62 -7.39 -1.88 -11.57
C SER A 62 -7.10 -0.88 -12.70
N SER A 63 -7.38 0.39 -12.44
CA SER A 63 -6.91 1.52 -13.25
C SER A 63 -6.12 2.46 -12.35
N LYS A 64 -4.79 2.40 -12.50
CA LYS A 64 -3.77 3.41 -12.23
C LYS A 64 -4.05 4.44 -11.12
N SER A 65 -3.23 4.41 -10.07
CA SER A 65 -2.71 5.64 -9.44
C SER A 65 -1.24 5.39 -9.07
N VAL A 66 -0.31 5.56 -10.01
CA VAL A 66 0.66 6.68 -10.04
C VAL A 66 1.01 7.21 -8.64
N ALA A 67 2.17 6.80 -8.13
CA ALA A 67 2.99 7.62 -7.24
C ALA A 67 4.28 7.95 -8.00
N GLU A 68 4.14 8.75 -9.06
CA GLU A 68 5.21 9.61 -9.57
C GLU A 68 4.76 11.04 -9.23
N VAL A 69 5.40 11.67 -8.25
CA VAL A 69 5.90 13.04 -8.35
C VAL A 69 6.83 13.36 -7.18
N ALA A 70 8.12 13.42 -7.47
CA ALA A 70 8.92 14.56 -7.05
C ALA A 70 9.92 14.92 -8.16
N PRO A 71 9.63 15.93 -9.00
CA PRO A 71 10.66 16.60 -9.78
C PRO A 71 10.95 17.99 -9.18
N LYS A 72 12.21 18.27 -8.80
CA LYS A 72 12.80 19.63 -8.97
C LYS A 72 14.33 19.68 -8.84
N GLY A 73 15.00 20.12 -9.92
CA GLY A 73 16.30 20.83 -9.92
C GLY A 73 17.44 20.05 -10.62
N ALA A 74 17.75 20.26 -11.91
CA ALA A 74 18.36 21.42 -12.59
C ALA A 74 19.86 21.64 -12.29
N LYS A 75 20.71 21.15 -13.20
CA LYS A 75 21.95 21.73 -13.78
C LYS A 75 22.80 22.69 -12.92
N SER A 76 24.10 22.41 -12.83
CA SER A 76 25.19 23.40 -12.89
C SER A 76 26.31 22.87 -13.78
#